data_AF-A0A521WTI0-F1
#
_entry.id   AF-A0A521WTI0-F1
#
_cell.length_a   1.000
_cell.length_b   1.000
_cell.length_c   1.000
_cell.angle_alpha   90.00
_cell.angle_beta   90.00
_cell.angle_gamma   90.00
#
_symmetry.space_group_name_H-M   'P 1'
#
loop_
_entity.id
_entity.type
_entity.pdbx_description
1 polymer ?
#
loop_
_entity_poly.entity_id
_entity_poly.type
_entity_poly.pdbx_seq_one_letter_code
_entity_poly.pdbx_strand_id
1 'polypeptide(L)'
;KPDSGMMINGLLAGLVAITAPSGYVSPASGVVIGAIAGGLVIYSVAFIENVLKLDDPVGAISVHGVCGIWGVLSVGIFADGTANFGGTQATGALFGDWGQLGAQLIGAGVCIAWAFGSAFVFFKVLMALGLFRSKPEDEVAGLDIPEMGGVAYNWDEEFARGAWPMPTPGVARTAPVMAGGAAGGGG
;
A
#
# COMPACT_ATOMS: atom_id res chain seq x y z
N LYS A 1 22.16 -6.70 1.58
CA LYS A 1 21.56 -7.62 2.57
C LYS A 1 20.09 -7.80 2.20
N PRO A 2 19.44 -8.94 2.50
CA PRO A 2 18.02 -9.07 2.27
C PRO A 2 17.27 -7.99 3.07
N ASP A 3 16.44 -7.21 2.38
CA ASP A 3 15.59 -6.19 2.97
C ASP A 3 14.20 -6.79 3.23
N SER A 4 13.78 -6.83 4.49
CA SER A 4 12.54 -7.50 4.89
C SER A 4 11.30 -6.79 4.35
N GLY A 5 11.33 -5.45 4.25
CA GLY A 5 10.21 -4.67 3.70
C GLY A 5 9.99 -5.00 2.23
N MET A 6 11.05 -5.01 1.44
CA MET A 6 11.00 -5.38 0.02
C MET A 6 10.68 -6.85 -0.20
N MET A 7 11.06 -7.76 0.70
CA MET A 7 10.60 -9.14 0.65
C MET A 7 9.08 -9.25 0.82
N ILE A 8 8.50 -8.52 1.78
CA ILE A 8 7.05 -8.48 2.01
C ILE A 8 6.34 -7.82 0.82
N ASN A 9 6.86 -6.70 0.29
CA ASN A 9 6.32 -6.06 -0.90
C ASN A 9 6.37 -6.97 -2.13
N GLY A 10 7.40 -7.80 -2.27
CA GLY A 10 7.47 -8.84 -3.31
C GLY A 10 6.37 -9.90 -3.17
N LEU A 11 6.11 -10.37 -1.94
CA LEU A 11 5.01 -11.30 -1.66
C LEU A 11 3.64 -10.67 -1.93
N LEU A 12 3.43 -9.43 -1.48
CA LEU A 12 2.19 -8.69 -1.72
C LEU A 12 1.99 -8.42 -3.22
N ALA A 13 3.04 -8.05 -3.96
CA ALA A 13 2.97 -7.84 -5.40
C ALA A 13 2.49 -9.09 -6.14
N GLY A 14 2.97 -10.27 -5.76
CA GLY A 14 2.48 -11.55 -6.31
C GLY A 14 1.01 -11.82 -6.00
N LEU A 15 0.58 -11.59 -4.76
CA LEU A 15 -0.82 -11.75 -4.34
C LEU A 15 -1.76 -10.78 -5.08
N VAL A 16 -1.35 -9.52 -5.20
CA VAL A 16 -2.10 -8.51 -5.96
C VAL A 16 -2.18 -8.89 -7.43
N ALA A 17 -1.07 -9.26 -8.05
CA ALA A 17 -1.03 -9.61 -9.46
C ALA A 17 -1.88 -10.84 -9.81
N ILE A 18 -1.99 -11.84 -8.92
CA ILE A 18 -2.83 -13.03 -9.19
C ILE A 18 -4.32 -12.77 -8.94
N THR A 19 -4.70 -11.67 -8.30
CA THR A 19 -6.10 -11.42 -7.87
C THR A 19 -7.08 -11.51 -9.04
N ALA A 20 -6.86 -10.74 -10.11
CA ALA A 20 -7.72 -10.74 -11.29
C ALA A 20 -7.68 -12.07 -12.10
N PRO A 21 -6.50 -12.66 -12.39
CA PRO A 21 -6.42 -13.89 -13.18
C PRO A 21 -6.66 -15.19 -12.40
N SER A 22 -6.80 -15.16 -11.07
CA SER A 22 -6.90 -16.35 -10.21
C SER A 22 -7.93 -17.40 -10.65
N GLY A 23 -9.05 -16.96 -11.23
CA GLY A 23 -10.11 -17.84 -11.73
C GLY A 23 -9.99 -18.23 -13.21
N TYR A 24 -8.98 -17.74 -13.94
CA TYR A 24 -8.91 -17.85 -15.41
C TYR A 24 -7.60 -18.46 -15.93
N VAL A 25 -6.61 -18.69 -15.07
CA VAL A 25 -5.27 -19.15 -15.47
C VAL A 25 -4.88 -20.43 -14.72
N SER A 26 -4.03 -21.23 -15.36
CA SER A 26 -3.43 -22.40 -14.71
C SER A 26 -2.52 -22.02 -13.52
N PRO A 27 -2.31 -22.92 -12.54
CA PRO A 27 -1.37 -22.68 -11.43
C PRO A 27 0.05 -22.35 -11.89
N ALA A 28 0.51 -22.97 -12.98
CA ALA A 28 1.83 -22.69 -13.55
C ALA A 28 1.92 -21.25 -14.09
N SER A 29 0.89 -20.79 -14.79
CA SER A 29 0.77 -19.39 -15.23
C SER A 29 0.75 -18.45 -14.02
N GLY A 30 0.08 -18.83 -12.93
CA GLY A 30 0.04 -18.04 -11.70
C GLY A 30 1.41 -17.81 -11.07
N VAL A 31 2.28 -18.83 -11.05
CA VAL A 31 3.67 -18.70 -10.58
C VAL A 31 4.45 -17.71 -11.44
N VAL A 32 4.28 -17.77 -12.77
CA VAL A 32 4.96 -16.85 -13.71
C VAL A 32 4.49 -15.41 -13.50
N ILE A 33 3.19 -15.18 -13.38
CA ILE A 33 2.59 -13.85 -13.13
C ILE A 33 3.13 -13.25 -11.84
N GLY A 34 3.19 -14.05 -10.76
CA GLY A 34 3.71 -13.63 -9.47
C GLY A 34 5.22 -13.34 -9.49
N ALA A 35 6.01 -14.17 -10.18
CA ALA A 35 7.44 -13.94 -10.33
C ALA A 35 7.74 -12.63 -11.10
N ILE A 36 6.98 -12.36 -12.17
CA ILE A 36 7.08 -11.10 -12.90
C ILE A 36 6.74 -9.93 -11.97
N ALA A 37 5.62 -10.00 -11.23
CA ALA A 37 5.20 -8.97 -10.29
C ALA A 37 6.25 -8.69 -9.21
N GLY A 38 6.87 -9.73 -8.65
CA GLY A 38 7.92 -9.61 -7.65
C GLY A 38 9.18 -8.90 -8.16
N GLY A 39 9.51 -9.06 -9.45
CA GLY A 39 10.55 -8.24 -10.08
C GLY A 39 10.08 -6.81 -10.34
N LEU A 40 8.85 -6.66 -10.84
CA LEU A 40 8.25 -5.39 -11.26
C LEU A 40 8.13 -4.39 -10.10
N VAL A 41 7.76 -4.87 -8.91
CA VAL A 41 7.65 -4.03 -7.70
C VAL A 41 8.99 -3.41 -7.30
N ILE A 42 10.11 -4.14 -7.43
CA ILE A 42 11.44 -3.63 -7.06
C ILE A 42 11.81 -2.42 -7.93
N TYR A 43 11.63 -2.55 -9.25
CA TYR A 43 11.90 -1.45 -10.17
C TYR A 43 10.90 -0.30 -10.01
N SER A 44 9.63 -0.62 -9.77
CA SER A 44 8.59 0.39 -9.59
C SER A 44 8.83 1.24 -8.34
N VAL A 45 9.13 0.64 -7.19
CA VAL A 45 9.42 1.38 -5.94
C VAL A 45 10.59 2.31 -6.16
N ALA A 46 11.70 1.78 -6.70
CA ALA A 46 12.88 2.58 -6.96
C ALA A 46 12.61 3.75 -7.91
N PHE A 47 11.77 3.55 -8.93
CA PHE A 47 11.39 4.60 -9.87
C PHE A 47 10.50 5.67 -9.21
N ILE A 48 9.48 5.26 -8.47
CA ILE A 48 8.52 6.18 -7.84
C ILE A 48 9.22 7.07 -6.79
N GLU A 49 10.02 6.47 -5.92
CA GLU A 49 10.68 7.22 -4.85
C GLU A 49 11.87 8.03 -5.36
N ASN A 50 12.75 7.42 -6.17
CA ASN A 50 14.01 8.08 -6.53
C ASN A 50 13.89 9.00 -7.74
N VAL A 51 13.00 8.70 -8.68
CA VAL A 51 12.85 9.47 -9.93
C VAL A 51 11.64 10.39 -9.86
N LEU A 52 10.45 9.87 -9.52
CA LEU A 52 9.24 10.71 -9.43
C LEU A 52 9.18 11.55 -8.15
N LYS A 53 10.01 11.23 -7.15
CA LYS A 53 10.05 11.92 -5.85
C LYS A 53 8.68 11.93 -5.16
N LEU A 54 7.94 10.84 -5.32
CA LEU A 54 6.69 10.60 -4.63
C LEU A 54 6.98 9.79 -3.36
N ASP A 55 6.66 10.38 -2.21
CA ASP A 55 6.82 9.76 -0.91
C ASP A 55 5.66 8.78 -0.67
N ASP A 56 5.86 7.53 -1.06
CA ASP A 56 4.91 6.42 -0.90
C ASP A 56 5.39 5.48 0.22
N PRO A 57 5.07 5.77 1.48
CA PRO A 57 5.74 5.18 2.65
C PRO A 57 5.56 3.66 2.77
N VAL A 58 4.54 3.09 2.10
CA VAL A 58 4.25 1.66 2.12
C VAL A 58 4.42 1.00 0.75
N GLY A 59 4.83 1.75 -0.28
CA GLY A 59 4.92 1.26 -1.66
C GLY A 59 3.55 0.88 -2.26
N ALA A 60 2.46 1.53 -1.82
CA ALA A 60 1.11 1.21 -2.26
C ALA A 60 0.94 1.37 -3.78
N ILE A 61 1.57 2.38 -4.39
CA ILE A 61 1.47 2.61 -5.83
C ILE A 61 2.17 1.49 -6.59
N SER A 62 3.34 1.03 -6.13
CA SER A 62 4.07 -0.07 -6.76
C SER A 62 3.36 -1.42 -6.58
N VAL A 63 2.94 -1.74 -5.36
CA VAL A 63 2.30 -3.02 -5.03
C VAL A 63 0.90 -3.10 -5.62
N HIS A 64 0.05 -2.09 -5.41
CA HIS A 64 -1.35 -2.15 -5.83
C HIS A 64 -1.59 -1.54 -7.20
N GLY A 65 -1.00 -0.37 -7.48
CA GLY A 65 -1.17 0.30 -8.77
C GLY A 65 -0.49 -0.48 -9.89
N VAL A 66 0.83 -0.59 -9.82
CA VAL A 66 1.63 -1.16 -10.91
C VAL A 66 1.43 -2.68 -11.03
N CYS A 67 1.54 -3.43 -9.93
CA CYS A 67 1.35 -4.89 -9.99
C CYS A 67 -0.13 -5.28 -10.17
N GLY A 68 -1.07 -4.44 -9.73
CA GLY A 68 -2.51 -4.63 -10.01
C GLY A 68 -2.83 -4.46 -11.49
N ILE A 69 -2.28 -3.43 -12.15
CA ILE A 69 -2.41 -3.26 -13.61
C ILE A 69 -1.80 -4.47 -14.32
N TRP A 70 -0.61 -4.92 -13.92
CA TRP A 70 -0.01 -6.15 -14.46
C TRP A 70 -0.94 -7.37 -14.29
N GLY A 71 -1.57 -7.54 -13.14
CA GLY A 71 -2.53 -8.62 -12.90
C GLY A 71 -3.74 -8.57 -13.84
N VAL A 72 -4.35 -7.39 -14.00
CA VAL A 72 -5.49 -7.20 -14.93
C VAL A 72 -5.09 -7.51 -16.37
N LEU A 73 -3.91 -7.04 -16.81
CA LEU A 73 -3.38 -7.35 -18.14
C LEU A 73 -3.05 -8.84 -18.31
N SER A 74 -2.60 -9.50 -17.24
CA SER A 74 -2.27 -10.93 -17.27
C SER A 74 -3.50 -11.80 -17.57
N VAL A 75 -4.71 -11.37 -17.23
CA VAL A 75 -5.95 -12.03 -17.71
C VAL A 75 -5.99 -12.06 -19.24
N GLY A 76 -5.70 -10.92 -19.87
CA GLY A 76 -5.70 -10.79 -21.33
C GLY A 76 -4.57 -11.53 -22.04
N ILE A 77 -3.57 -12.03 -21.30
CA ILE A 77 -2.43 -12.75 -21.86
C ILE A 77 -2.56 -14.25 -21.58
N PHE A 78 -2.79 -14.63 -20.32
CA PHE A 78 -2.64 -15.99 -19.82
C PHE A 78 -3.95 -16.75 -19.60
N ALA A 79 -5.12 -16.13 -19.79
CA ALA A 79 -6.39 -16.82 -19.59
C ALA A 79 -6.57 -17.97 -20.59
N ASP A 80 -6.86 -19.19 -20.10
CA ASP A 80 -6.82 -20.40 -20.94
C ASP A 80 -8.16 -20.79 -21.57
N GLY A 81 -9.22 -20.01 -21.33
CA GLY A 81 -10.57 -20.25 -21.86
C GLY A 81 -11.30 -21.43 -21.22
N THR A 82 -10.68 -22.18 -20.31
CA THR A 82 -11.26 -23.39 -19.71
C THR A 82 -12.16 -23.08 -18.53
N ALA A 83 -11.88 -21.99 -17.83
CA ALA A 83 -12.63 -21.59 -16.65
C ALA A 83 -13.91 -20.83 -17.02
N ASN A 84 -14.99 -21.16 -16.31
CA ASN A 84 -16.27 -20.46 -16.37
C ASN A 84 -16.64 -19.92 -14.99
N PHE A 85 -15.95 -18.87 -14.57
CA PHE A 85 -16.16 -18.26 -13.26
C PHE A 85 -17.35 -17.30 -13.35
N GLY A 86 -18.46 -17.64 -12.68
CA GLY A 86 -19.66 -16.79 -12.66
C GLY A 86 -20.34 -16.60 -14.03
N GLY A 87 -20.21 -17.56 -14.94
CA GLY A 87 -20.79 -17.47 -16.29
C GLY A 87 -19.94 -16.73 -17.32
N THR A 88 -18.74 -16.27 -16.92
CA THR A 88 -17.81 -15.54 -17.80
C THR A 88 -16.61 -16.43 -18.13
N GLN A 89 -16.33 -16.57 -19.43
CA GLN A 89 -15.10 -17.19 -19.92
C GLN A 89 -14.17 -16.08 -20.44
N ALA A 90 -12.86 -16.27 -20.25
CA ALA A 90 -11.84 -15.39 -20.79
C ALA A 90 -10.78 -16.24 -21.48
N THR A 91 -10.45 -15.87 -22.72
CA THR A 91 -9.35 -16.46 -23.49
C THR A 91 -8.33 -15.37 -23.75
N GLY A 92 -7.09 -15.59 -23.36
CA GLY A 92 -6.02 -14.62 -23.51
C GLY A 92 -5.29 -14.75 -24.85
N ALA A 93 -4.39 -13.80 -25.09
CA ALA A 93 -3.58 -13.72 -26.30
C ALA A 93 -2.75 -14.99 -26.57
N LEU A 94 -2.22 -15.64 -25.53
CA LEU A 94 -1.46 -16.89 -25.69
C LEU A 94 -2.33 -18.07 -26.17
N PHE A 95 -3.64 -17.95 -26.03
CA PHE A 95 -4.62 -18.97 -26.43
C PHE A 95 -5.42 -18.54 -27.68
N GLY A 96 -5.02 -17.43 -28.32
CA GLY A 96 -5.51 -17.02 -29.63
C GLY A 96 -6.47 -15.83 -29.65
N ASP A 97 -6.86 -15.28 -28.50
CA ASP A 97 -7.76 -14.11 -28.43
C ASP A 97 -7.05 -12.86 -27.90
N TRP A 98 -6.69 -11.98 -28.84
CA TRP A 98 -6.09 -10.68 -28.54
C TRP A 98 -7.14 -9.64 -28.11
N GLY A 99 -8.42 -9.89 -28.39
CA GLY A 99 -9.52 -9.02 -27.99
C GLY A 99 -9.62 -8.89 -26.47
N GLN A 100 -9.33 -9.97 -25.74
CA GLN A 100 -9.30 -9.95 -24.28
C GLN A 100 -8.23 -8.99 -23.73
N LEU A 101 -7.02 -8.97 -24.31
CA LEU A 101 -5.99 -8.00 -23.89
C LEU A 101 -6.45 -6.55 -24.13
N GLY A 102 -7.11 -6.29 -25.25
CA GLY A 102 -7.72 -4.99 -25.53
C GLY A 102 -8.79 -4.61 -24.50
N ALA A 103 -9.66 -5.54 -24.13
CA ALA A 103 -10.68 -5.33 -23.09
C ALA A 103 -10.05 -5.02 -21.73
N GLN A 104 -8.99 -5.73 -21.34
CA GLN A 104 -8.27 -5.50 -20.09
C GLN A 104 -7.54 -4.15 -20.07
N LEU A 105 -6.97 -3.71 -21.20
CA LEU A 105 -6.37 -2.37 -21.33
C LEU A 105 -7.39 -1.26 -21.15
N ILE A 106 -8.56 -1.39 -21.78
CA ILE A 106 -9.67 -0.44 -21.63
C ILE A 106 -10.15 -0.43 -20.18
N GLY A 107 -10.38 -1.61 -19.60
CA GLY A 107 -10.81 -1.77 -18.20
C GLY A 107 -9.82 -1.13 -17.21
N ALA A 108 -8.52 -1.41 -17.36
CA ALA A 108 -7.48 -0.79 -16.56
C ALA A 108 -7.47 0.74 -16.70
N GLY A 109 -7.59 1.25 -17.94
CA GLY A 109 -7.67 2.69 -18.21
C GLY A 109 -8.89 3.35 -17.55
N VAL A 110 -10.06 2.72 -17.61
CA VAL A 110 -11.28 3.20 -16.95
C VAL A 110 -11.12 3.20 -15.44
N CYS A 111 -10.58 2.12 -14.85
CA CYS A 111 -10.31 2.04 -13.42
C CYS A 111 -9.33 3.12 -12.95
N ILE A 112 -8.24 3.36 -13.70
CA ILE A 112 -7.27 4.42 -13.39
C ILE A 112 -7.94 5.79 -13.49
N ALA A 113 -8.64 6.09 -14.60
CA ALA A 113 -9.29 7.38 -14.79
C ALA A 113 -10.32 7.67 -13.70
N TRP A 114 -11.12 6.68 -13.32
CA TRP A 114 -12.10 6.83 -12.26
C TRP A 114 -11.48 6.94 -10.87
N ALA A 115 -10.63 5.98 -10.47
CA ALA A 115 -10.06 5.94 -9.13
C ALA A 115 -9.10 7.12 -8.89
N PHE A 116 -8.17 7.36 -9.81
CA PHE A 116 -7.26 8.49 -9.69
C PHE A 116 -8.00 9.81 -9.86
N GLY A 117 -8.90 9.93 -10.84
CA GLY A 117 -9.64 11.17 -11.09
C GLY A 117 -10.53 11.58 -9.91
N SER A 118 -11.32 10.65 -9.37
CA SER A 118 -12.17 10.91 -8.20
C SER A 118 -11.36 11.22 -6.94
N ALA A 119 -10.31 10.44 -6.66
CA ALA A 119 -9.43 10.70 -5.52
C ALA A 119 -8.71 12.05 -5.66
N PHE A 120 -8.21 12.38 -6.86
CA PHE A 120 -7.54 13.65 -7.11
C PHE A 120 -8.48 14.84 -6.86
N VAL A 121 -9.71 14.80 -7.37
CA VAL A 121 -10.71 15.84 -7.11
C VAL A 121 -11.02 15.93 -5.62
N PHE A 122 -11.28 14.80 -4.96
CA PHE A 122 -11.59 14.75 -3.53
C PHE A 122 -10.47 15.36 -2.67
N PHE A 123 -9.22 14.91 -2.85
CA PHE A 123 -8.09 15.42 -2.08
C PHE A 123 -7.75 16.88 -2.44
N LYS A 124 -7.97 17.33 -3.67
CA LYS A 124 -7.85 18.75 -4.04
C LYS A 124 -8.85 19.63 -3.29
N VAL A 125 -10.09 19.16 -3.13
CA VAL A 125 -11.09 19.87 -2.33
C VAL A 125 -10.67 19.92 -0.87
N LEU A 126 -10.23 18.79 -0.28
CA LEU A 126 -9.76 18.78 1.12
C LEU A 126 -8.55 19.70 1.34
N MET A 127 -7.60 19.73 0.41
CA MET A 127 -6.48 20.67 0.45
C MET A 127 -6.94 22.13 0.39
N ALA A 128 -7.90 22.46 -0.49
CA ALA A 128 -8.44 23.82 -0.60
C ALA A 128 -9.18 24.28 0.66
N LEU A 129 -9.77 23.33 1.40
CA LEU A 129 -10.43 23.60 2.68
C LEU A 129 -9.46 23.60 3.88
N GLY A 130 -8.18 23.28 3.67
CA GLY A 130 -7.20 23.16 4.75
C GLY A 130 -7.42 21.96 5.67
N LEU A 131 -8.08 20.90 5.19
CA LEU A 131 -8.48 19.71 5.97
C LEU A 131 -7.64 18.47 5.68
N PHE A 132 -6.67 18.55 4.77
CA PHE A 132 -5.95 17.36 4.29
C PHE A 132 -4.69 17.02 5.07
N ARG A 133 -3.89 18.02 5.46
CA ARG A 133 -2.57 17.83 6.07
C ARG A 133 -2.55 18.41 7.48
N SER A 134 -2.02 17.65 8.44
CA SER A 134 -1.84 18.10 9.82
C SER A 134 -0.85 19.27 9.90
N LYS A 135 -0.83 19.98 11.03
CA LYS A 135 0.06 21.12 11.20
C LYS A 135 1.52 20.65 11.26
N PRO A 136 2.50 21.45 10.79
CA PRO A 136 3.90 21.06 10.83
C PRO A 136 4.41 20.70 12.24
N GLU A 137 3.89 21.38 13.26
CA GLU A 137 4.25 21.10 14.65
C GLU A 137 3.75 19.73 15.11
N ASP A 138 2.53 19.35 14.68
CA ASP A 138 1.91 18.05 14.97
C ASP A 138 2.60 16.91 14.19
N GLU A 139 3.06 17.18 12.94
CA GLU A 139 3.85 16.22 12.16
C GLU A 139 5.20 15.90 12.83
N VAL A 140 5.87 16.91 13.40
CA VAL A 140 7.15 16.72 14.10
C VAL A 140 6.95 16.05 15.46
N ALA A 141 5.87 16.36 16.17
CA ALA A 141 5.54 15.75 17.45
C ALA A 141 5.07 14.29 17.33
N GLY A 142 4.54 13.92 16.16
CA GLY A 142 3.86 12.64 15.92
C GLY A 142 2.35 12.77 16.16
N LEU A 143 1.55 12.12 15.30
CA LEU A 143 0.10 12.30 15.25
C LEU A 143 -0.68 11.57 16.37
N ASP A 144 -0.02 10.68 17.12
CA ASP A 144 -0.61 9.89 18.20
C ASP A 144 -1.37 10.76 19.22
N ILE A 145 -0.73 11.80 19.76
CA ILE A 145 -1.37 12.67 20.77
C ILE A 145 -2.33 13.67 20.10
N PRO A 146 -1.93 14.45 19.07
CA PRO A 146 -2.77 15.51 18.51
C PRO A 146 -4.02 15.00 17.78
N GLU A 147 -3.96 13.84 17.11
CA GLU A 147 -5.07 13.30 16.30
C GLU A 147 -5.76 12.12 16.98
N MET A 148 -5.04 11.28 17.73
CA MET A 148 -5.59 10.06 18.35
C MET A 148 -5.79 10.16 19.88
N GLY A 149 -5.31 11.23 20.52
CA GLY A 149 -5.55 11.52 21.94
C GLY A 149 -4.77 10.65 22.94
N GLY A 150 -3.78 9.88 22.48
CA GLY A 150 -2.99 9.00 23.34
C GLY A 150 -1.75 8.46 22.64
N VAL A 151 -0.75 8.05 23.43
CA VAL A 151 0.50 7.45 22.89
C VAL A 151 0.26 6.02 22.39
N ALA A 152 0.84 5.64 21.25
CA ALA A 152 0.73 4.27 20.74
C ALA A 152 1.34 3.22 21.68
N TYR A 153 2.39 3.59 22.42
CA TYR A 153 3.06 2.73 23.38
C TYR A 153 3.30 3.49 24.68
N ASN A 154 2.82 2.91 25.79
CA ASN A 154 2.98 3.50 27.11
C ASN A 154 4.28 3.00 27.73
N TRP A 155 5.40 3.43 27.14
CA TRP A 155 6.75 2.99 27.50
C TRP A 155 7.01 3.07 29.00
N ASP A 156 6.57 4.15 29.65
CA ASP A 156 6.76 4.36 31.08
C ASP A 156 6.04 3.30 31.93
N GLU A 157 4.84 2.85 31.53
CA GLU A 157 4.12 1.78 32.21
C GLU A 157 4.66 0.39 31.89
N GLU A 158 5.07 0.13 30.64
CA GLU A 158 5.65 -1.16 30.25
C GLU A 158 7.03 -1.39 30.88
N PHE A 159 7.83 -0.33 31.02
CA PHE A 159 9.08 -0.36 31.79
C PHE A 159 8.82 -0.51 33.29
N ALA A 160 7.82 0.20 33.84
CA ALA A 160 7.43 0.01 35.24
C ALA A 160 6.92 -1.41 35.55
N ARG A 161 6.34 -2.09 34.55
CA ARG A 161 5.89 -3.48 34.64
C ARG A 161 6.99 -4.51 34.34
N GLY A 162 8.20 -4.08 33.98
CA GLY A 162 9.34 -4.96 33.69
C GLY A 162 9.15 -5.84 32.44
N ALA A 163 8.27 -5.45 31.51
CA ALA A 163 7.88 -6.28 30.37
C ALA A 163 8.93 -6.34 29.25
N TRP A 164 9.90 -5.40 29.23
CA TRP A 164 10.93 -5.33 28.20
C TRP A 164 12.28 -4.82 28.74
N PRO A 165 13.44 -5.37 28.32
CA PRO A 165 14.75 -4.83 28.68
C PRO A 165 14.94 -3.41 28.11
N MET A 166 15.45 -2.49 28.95
CA MET A 166 15.67 -1.08 28.60
C MET A 166 16.37 -0.91 27.24
N PRO A 167 15.84 -0.11 26.30
CA PRO A 167 16.55 0.19 25.07
C PRO A 167 17.86 0.89 25.39
N THR A 168 18.89 0.61 24.58
CA THR A 168 20.21 1.26 24.69
C THR A 168 20.07 2.79 24.71
N PRO A 169 20.81 3.49 25.59
CA PRO A 169 20.77 4.95 25.67
C PRO A 169 21.07 5.57 24.29
N GLY A 170 20.10 6.28 23.69
CA GLY A 170 20.27 6.95 22.40
C GLY A 170 19.01 7.05 21.54
N VAL A 171 17.99 6.21 21.78
CA VAL A 171 16.65 6.43 21.21
C VAL A 171 16.01 7.56 22.01
N ALA A 172 15.69 8.66 21.32
CA ALA A 172 15.19 9.88 21.93
C ALA A 172 14.01 9.56 22.86
N ARG A 173 14.20 9.79 24.16
CA ARG A 173 13.08 9.97 25.08
C ARG A 173 12.42 11.27 24.62
N THR A 174 11.34 11.20 23.85
CA THR A 174 10.46 12.35 23.73
C THR A 174 9.93 12.58 25.13
N ALA A 175 10.50 13.59 25.78
CA ALA A 175 10.16 13.94 27.14
C ALA A 175 8.64 14.16 27.21
N PRO A 176 7.98 13.78 28.31
CA PRO A 176 6.59 14.14 28.50
C PRO A 176 6.55 15.68 28.49
N VAL A 177 5.81 16.25 27.54
CA VAL A 177 5.28 17.59 27.72
C VAL A 177 4.34 17.44 28.91
N MET A 178 4.84 17.81 30.09
CA MET A 178 4.06 17.91 31.31
C MET A 178 2.93 18.89 31.00
N ALA A 179 1.78 18.36 30.59
CA ALA A 179 0.55 19.11 30.53
C ALA A 179 0.31 19.63 31.94
N GLY A 180 0.47 20.94 32.10
CA GLY A 180 0.16 21.65 33.33
C GLY A 180 -1.30 21.41 33.68
N GLY A 181 -1.54 20.45 34.57
CA GLY A 181 -2.81 20.26 35.23
C GLY A 181 -2.80 21.03 36.54
N ALA A 182 -3.39 22.22 36.52
CA ALA A 182 -3.86 22.85 37.73
C ALA A 182 -4.96 21.98 38.36
N ALA A 183 -4.77 21.56 39.60
CA ALA A 183 -5.86 21.14 40.49
C ALA A 183 -5.50 21.59 41.90
N GLY A 184 -6.24 22.59 42.39
CA GLY A 184 -6.15 23.06 43.76
C GLY A 184 -6.85 22.14 44.76
N GLY A 185 -6.62 22.42 46.05
CA GLY A 185 -7.56 22.13 47.13
C GLY A 185 -7.00 21.38 48.34
N GLY A 186 -6.85 22.09 49.45
CA GLY A 186 -7.17 21.57 50.79
C GLY A 186 -5.99 21.20 51.69
N GLY A 187 -5.72 22.05 52.68
CA GLY A 187 -4.81 21.82 53.80
C GLY A 187 -4.33 23.12 54.41
#